data_AF-A0A528B9M0-F1
#
_entry.id   AF-A0A528B9M0-F1
#
_cell.length_a   1.000
_cell.length_b   1.000
_cell.length_c   1.000
_cell.angle_alpha   90.00
_cell.angle_beta   90.00
_cell.angle_gamma   90.00
#
_symmetry.space_group_name_H-M   'P 1'
#
loop_
_entity.id
_entity.type
_entity.pdbx_description
1 polymer ?
#
loop_
_entity_poly.entity_id
_entity_poly.type
_entity_poly.pdbx_seq_one_letter_code
_entity_poly.pdbx_strand_id
1 'polypeptide(L)'
;TKIIPTKDIEVCGDPREEPLIEVGSDQAVLNAAVQLVDVAQGKAWPEPGKPPELNNLKCRFEPAVQMIPAGSLEVVNSDPMLHNTHGYYGKRTAFNLALPNKGQRIPVELKRAGTVRVDCDAHGWMEGWIYVVDNPYYAVTGADGKFSITDVPPGDYKLVAIHPFTGPIEQSVKVEENKATSLTIELKK
;
A
#
# COMPACT_ATOMS: atom_id res chain seq x y z
N THR A 1 -9.59 15.12 -5.28
CA THR A 1 -8.91 15.54 -6.52
C THR A 1 -9.74 15.08 -7.66
N LYS A 2 -9.91 15.93 -8.67
CA LYS A 2 -10.70 15.55 -9.82
C LYS A 2 -9.84 14.76 -10.80
N ILE A 3 -10.26 13.52 -11.10
CA ILE A 3 -9.68 12.70 -12.16
C ILE A 3 -10.54 12.83 -13.40
N ILE A 4 -9.89 13.11 -14.54
CA ILE A 4 -10.53 13.25 -15.84
C ILE A 4 -9.86 12.22 -16.76
N PRO A 5 -10.43 11.02 -16.93
CA PRO A 5 -9.95 10.06 -17.90
C PRO A 5 -9.98 10.67 -19.31
N THR A 6 -8.84 10.61 -20.02
CA THR A 6 -8.70 11.16 -21.39
C THR A 6 -8.50 10.07 -22.44
N LYS A 7 -8.41 8.81 -22.03
CA LYS A 7 -8.22 7.61 -22.87
C LYS A 7 -9.10 6.49 -22.35
N ASP A 8 -9.47 5.57 -23.24
CA ASP A 8 -10.26 4.37 -22.94
C ASP A 8 -11.51 4.67 -22.08
N ILE A 9 -12.19 5.78 -22.38
CA ILE A 9 -13.28 6.35 -21.57
C ILE A 9 -14.41 5.33 -21.37
N GLU A 10 -14.66 4.45 -22.35
CA GLU A 10 -15.65 3.39 -22.24
C GLU A 10 -15.38 2.40 -21.09
N VAL A 11 -14.11 2.24 -20.69
CA VAL A 11 -13.67 1.38 -19.57
C VAL A 11 -13.38 2.22 -18.33
N CYS A 12 -12.66 3.34 -18.50
CA CYS A 12 -12.23 4.20 -17.41
C CYS A 12 -13.35 5.08 -16.84
N GLY A 13 -14.46 5.23 -17.57
CA GLY A 13 -15.62 5.99 -17.15
C GLY A 13 -15.44 7.51 -17.22
N ASP A 14 -16.48 8.19 -16.75
CA ASP A 14 -16.59 9.65 -16.74
C ASP A 14 -15.66 10.31 -15.71
N PRO A 15 -15.47 11.65 -15.79
CA PRO A 15 -14.78 12.41 -14.75
C PRO A 15 -15.34 12.10 -13.36
N ARG A 16 -14.45 11.92 -12.39
CA ARG A 16 -14.80 11.46 -11.05
C ARG A 16 -13.94 12.14 -9.99
N GLU A 17 -14.51 12.29 -8.80
CA GLU A 17 -13.76 12.75 -7.64
C GLU A 17 -13.03 11.56 -7.00
N GLU A 18 -11.73 11.73 -6.80
CA GLU A 18 -10.87 10.82 -6.07
C GLU A 18 -10.07 11.63 -5.06
N PRO A 19 -10.44 11.60 -3.78
CA PRO A 19 -9.66 12.30 -2.78
C PRO A 19 -8.25 11.67 -2.71
N LEU A 20 -7.21 12.50 -2.60
CA LEU A 20 -5.85 11.98 -2.41
C LEU A 20 -5.75 11.21 -1.09
N ILE A 21 -6.45 11.70 -0.06
CA ILE A 21 -6.55 11.04 1.24
C ILE A 21 -8.03 10.74 1.46
N GLU A 22 -8.36 9.46 1.50
CA GLU A 22 -9.69 9.02 1.88
C GLU A 22 -9.85 9.16 3.39
N VAL A 23 -10.90 9.86 3.80
CA VAL A 23 -11.17 10.17 5.19
C VAL A 23 -12.60 9.74 5.53
N GLY A 24 -12.74 8.87 6.52
CA GLY A 24 -14.01 8.43 7.08
C GLY A 24 -14.59 9.42 8.09
N SER A 25 -15.47 8.93 8.95
CA SER A 25 -15.99 9.70 10.09
C SER A 25 -14.87 10.15 11.03
N ASP A 26 -15.07 11.28 11.71
CA ASP A 26 -14.13 11.81 12.72
C ASP A 26 -12.68 11.99 12.23
N GLN A 27 -12.53 12.31 10.94
CA GLN A 27 -11.22 12.46 10.29
C GLN A 27 -10.36 11.18 10.26
N ALA A 28 -10.98 10.01 10.38
CA ALA A 28 -10.32 8.72 10.28
C ALA A 28 -9.65 8.52 8.91
N VAL A 29 -8.33 8.36 8.87
CA VAL A 29 -7.59 8.19 7.60
C VAL A 29 -7.60 6.73 7.17
N LEU A 30 -8.16 6.46 5.99
CA LEU A 30 -8.09 5.15 5.34
C LEU A 30 -6.72 4.95 4.70
N ASN A 31 -6.34 3.69 4.49
CA ASN A 31 -5.18 3.34 3.66
C ASN A 31 -3.84 3.91 4.16
N ALA A 32 -3.74 4.23 5.45
CA ALA A 32 -2.47 4.54 6.09
C ALA A 32 -1.73 3.24 6.40
N ALA A 33 -0.48 3.16 5.96
CA ALA A 33 0.42 2.07 6.28
C ALA A 33 1.04 2.32 7.65
N VAL A 34 0.94 1.34 8.54
CA VAL A 34 1.43 1.40 9.91
C VAL A 34 2.36 0.22 10.16
N GLN A 35 3.54 0.46 10.71
CA GLN A 35 4.50 -0.60 11.04
C GLN A 35 5.32 -0.29 12.29
N LEU A 36 5.74 -1.32 12.98
CA LEU A 36 6.87 -1.21 13.91
C LEU A 36 8.17 -1.28 13.12
N VAL A 37 9.14 -0.44 13.47
CA VAL A 37 10.47 -0.44 12.88
C VAL A 37 11.53 -0.83 13.90
N ASP A 38 12.70 -1.25 13.42
CA ASP A 38 13.84 -1.68 14.24
C ASP A 38 13.52 -2.85 15.20
N VAL A 39 12.59 -3.73 14.82
CA VAL A 39 12.18 -4.89 15.63
C VAL A 39 13.26 -5.99 15.54
N ALA A 40 14.00 -6.19 16.63
CA ALA A 40 15.10 -7.16 16.66
C ALA A 40 14.63 -8.63 16.76
N GLN A 41 13.54 -8.88 17.47
CA GLN A 41 12.99 -10.22 17.71
C GLN A 41 11.47 -10.14 17.84
N GLY A 42 10.78 -11.22 17.45
CA GLY A 42 9.34 -11.31 17.52
C GLY A 42 8.80 -12.59 16.88
N LYS A 43 7.54 -12.53 16.46
CA LYS A 43 6.85 -13.61 15.76
C LYS A 43 7.53 -13.86 14.42
N ALA A 44 7.50 -15.12 13.99
CA ALA A 44 7.91 -15.48 12.66
C ALA A 44 6.99 -14.83 11.61
N TRP A 45 7.50 -14.70 10.39
CA TRP A 45 6.62 -14.45 9.26
C TRP A 45 5.54 -15.53 9.20
N PRO A 46 4.28 -15.18 8.88
CA PRO A 46 3.30 -16.19 8.51
C PRO A 46 3.82 -17.04 7.36
N GLU A 47 3.40 -18.31 7.31
CA GLU A 47 3.74 -19.18 6.18
C GLU A 47 3.39 -18.50 4.85
N PRO A 48 4.29 -18.54 3.84
CA PRO A 48 4.03 -17.90 2.57
C PRO A 48 2.71 -18.37 1.96
N GLY A 49 1.78 -17.42 1.78
CA GLY A 49 0.54 -17.65 1.06
C GLY A 49 0.69 -17.47 -0.45
N LYS A 50 -0.45 -17.29 -1.12
CA LYS A 50 -0.46 -16.78 -2.50
C LYS A 50 0.22 -15.41 -2.54
N PRO A 51 1.05 -15.11 -3.56
CA PRO A 51 1.62 -13.77 -3.71
C PRO A 51 0.53 -12.69 -3.68
N PRO A 52 0.78 -11.55 -3.03
CA PRO A 52 -0.11 -10.40 -3.10
C PRO A 52 -0.30 -9.97 -4.56
N GLU A 53 -1.45 -9.39 -4.85
CA GLU A 53 -1.80 -8.92 -6.20
C GLU A 53 -1.82 -7.39 -6.24
N LEU A 54 -1.33 -6.84 -7.35
CA LEU A 54 -1.61 -5.48 -7.77
C LEU A 54 -2.36 -5.55 -9.10
N ASN A 55 -3.65 -5.25 -9.06
CA ASN A 55 -4.52 -5.40 -10.22
C ASN A 55 -4.82 -4.06 -10.89
N ASN A 56 -4.69 -4.00 -12.21
CA ASN A 56 -5.27 -2.93 -13.01
C ASN A 56 -6.75 -3.24 -13.23
N LEU A 57 -7.63 -2.48 -12.58
CA LEU A 57 -9.07 -2.68 -12.64
C LEU A 57 -9.81 -1.33 -12.66
N LYS A 58 -10.67 -1.14 -13.65
CA LYS A 58 -11.41 0.11 -13.90
C LYS A 58 -10.50 1.33 -13.96
N CYS A 59 -9.32 1.17 -14.58
CA CYS A 59 -8.29 2.20 -14.67
C CYS A 59 -7.92 2.77 -13.29
N ARG A 60 -7.66 1.85 -12.35
CA ARG A 60 -7.12 2.03 -10.99
C ARG A 60 -6.20 0.87 -10.66
N PHE A 61 -5.29 1.09 -9.72
CA PHE A 61 -4.61 -0.02 -9.06
C PHE A 61 -5.43 -0.49 -7.87
N GLU A 62 -5.64 -1.79 -7.79
CA GLU A 62 -6.42 -2.44 -6.73
C GLU A 62 -5.58 -3.53 -6.05
N PRO A 63 -5.30 -3.41 -4.74
CA PRO A 63 -5.57 -2.23 -3.91
C PRO A 63 -4.69 -1.04 -4.29
N ALA A 64 -5.18 0.18 -4.05
CA ALA A 64 -4.43 1.42 -4.29
C ALA A 64 -3.25 1.60 -3.31
N VAL A 65 -3.41 1.11 -2.08
CA VAL A 65 -2.35 1.05 -1.08
C VAL A 65 -2.29 -0.35 -0.49
N GLN A 66 -1.10 -0.93 -0.39
CA GLN A 66 -0.89 -2.20 0.31
C GLN A 66 0.47 -2.25 1.01
N MET A 67 0.57 -3.12 2.01
CA MET A 67 1.83 -3.48 2.64
C MET A 67 2.09 -4.97 2.41
N ILE A 68 3.31 -5.32 1.99
CA ILE A 68 3.68 -6.70 1.66
C ILE A 68 5.06 -7.03 2.24
N PRO A 69 5.35 -8.31 2.57
CA PRO A 69 6.72 -8.76 2.80
C PRO A 69 7.56 -8.61 1.53
N ALA A 70 8.88 -8.51 1.67
CA ALA A 70 9.79 -8.66 0.52
C ALA A 70 9.59 -10.02 -0.14
N GLY A 71 9.44 -10.04 -1.47
CA GLY A 71 9.17 -11.25 -2.23
C GLY A 71 8.40 -11.00 -3.53
N SER A 72 7.71 -12.04 -3.99
CA SER A 72 6.92 -12.01 -5.22
C SER A 72 5.66 -11.16 -5.07
N LEU A 73 5.34 -10.39 -6.11
CA LEU A 73 4.10 -9.65 -6.31
C LEU A 73 3.52 -10.06 -7.68
N GLU A 74 2.24 -10.40 -7.73
CA GLU A 74 1.54 -10.69 -8.98
C GLU A 74 0.91 -9.41 -9.54
N VAL A 75 1.40 -8.93 -10.69
CA VAL A 75 0.79 -7.80 -11.39
C VAL A 75 -0.25 -8.33 -12.36
N VAL A 76 -1.49 -7.89 -12.19
CA VAL A 76 -2.66 -8.38 -12.92
C VAL A 76 -3.26 -7.26 -13.76
N ASN A 77 -3.81 -7.59 -14.92
CA ASN A 77 -4.68 -6.69 -15.66
C ASN A 77 -6.06 -7.33 -15.83
N SER A 78 -7.08 -6.76 -15.22
CA SER A 78 -8.48 -7.18 -15.38
C SER A 78 -9.25 -6.35 -16.41
N ASP A 79 -8.70 -5.24 -16.88
CA ASP A 79 -9.32 -4.38 -17.88
C ASP A 79 -9.06 -4.89 -19.32
N PRO A 80 -9.94 -4.60 -20.29
CA PRO A 80 -9.83 -5.06 -21.67
C PRO A 80 -8.93 -4.19 -22.56
N MET A 81 -7.94 -3.52 -21.99
CA MET A 81 -6.99 -2.65 -22.71
C MET A 81 -5.58 -2.73 -22.10
N LEU A 82 -4.60 -2.09 -22.74
CA LEU A 82 -3.21 -2.03 -22.29
C LEU A 82 -3.02 -1.14 -21.07
N HIS A 83 -2.61 -1.72 -19.96
CA HIS A 83 -2.01 -0.96 -18.86
C HIS A 83 -0.50 -1.12 -18.88
N ASN A 84 0.19 -0.06 -18.50
CA ASN A 84 1.57 -0.12 -18.11
C ASN A 84 1.64 -0.09 -16.58
N THR A 85 2.25 -1.06 -15.92
CA THR A 85 2.44 -1.02 -14.46
C THR A 85 3.91 -0.76 -14.17
N HIS A 86 4.25 0.44 -13.70
CA HIS A 86 5.62 0.88 -13.47
C HIS A 86 5.86 1.19 -12.00
N GLY A 87 6.60 0.32 -11.32
CA GLY A 87 6.98 0.47 -9.91
C GLY A 87 8.33 1.16 -9.74
N TYR A 88 8.44 2.03 -8.72
CA TYR A 88 9.63 2.82 -8.44
C TYR A 88 10.04 2.78 -6.97
N TYR A 89 11.31 2.47 -6.70
CA TYR A 89 11.98 2.81 -5.44
C TYR A 89 12.58 4.22 -5.55
N GLY A 90 11.85 5.23 -5.06
CA GLY A 90 12.22 6.63 -5.26
C GLY A 90 12.28 6.96 -6.75
N LYS A 91 13.48 7.24 -7.29
CA LYS A 91 13.68 7.49 -8.73
C LYS A 91 14.07 6.25 -9.54
N ARG A 92 14.35 5.12 -8.88
CA ARG A 92 14.82 3.90 -9.52
C ARG A 92 13.64 3.01 -9.89
N THR A 93 13.54 2.62 -11.16
CA THR A 93 12.59 1.58 -11.60
C THR A 93 12.85 0.27 -10.86
N ALA A 94 11.82 -0.23 -10.19
CA ALA A 94 11.76 -1.57 -9.60
C ALA A 94 11.32 -2.59 -10.66
N PHE A 95 10.25 -2.27 -11.40
CA PHE A 95 9.74 -3.03 -12.53
C PHE A 95 8.97 -2.09 -13.47
N ASN A 96 8.88 -2.46 -14.74
CA ASN A 96 8.08 -1.75 -15.74
C ASN A 96 7.48 -2.80 -16.69
N LEU A 97 6.16 -2.99 -16.62
CA LEU A 97 5.45 -4.06 -17.32
C LEU A 97 4.40 -3.52 -18.26
N ALA A 98 4.35 -4.03 -19.48
CA ALA A 98 3.20 -3.87 -20.37
C ALA A 98 2.25 -5.06 -20.19
N LEU A 99 0.99 -4.79 -19.84
CA LEU A 99 -0.07 -5.79 -19.74
C LEU A 99 -1.17 -5.48 -20.77
N PRO A 100 -0.97 -5.78 -22.07
CA PRO A 100 -1.94 -5.46 -23.13
C PRO A 100 -3.28 -6.22 -23.03
N ASN A 101 -3.29 -7.38 -22.37
CA ASN A 101 -4.42 -8.31 -22.47
C ASN A 101 -5.19 -8.43 -21.15
N LYS A 102 -6.52 -8.51 -21.25
CA LYS A 102 -7.38 -8.85 -20.13
C LYS A 102 -7.02 -10.22 -19.56
N GLY A 103 -6.96 -10.30 -18.24
CA GLY A 103 -6.61 -11.50 -17.49
C GLY A 103 -5.12 -11.81 -17.47
N GLN A 104 -4.26 -10.96 -18.04
CA GLN A 104 -2.82 -11.15 -18.01
C GLN A 104 -2.31 -11.02 -16.57
N ARG A 105 -1.34 -11.88 -16.21
CA ARG A 105 -0.72 -11.94 -14.89
C ARG A 105 0.78 -12.09 -15.09
N ILE A 106 1.58 -11.26 -14.42
CA ILE A 106 3.03 -11.29 -14.50
C ILE A 106 3.60 -11.18 -13.07
N PRO A 107 4.36 -12.17 -12.60
CA PRO A 107 5.10 -12.06 -11.34
C PRO A 107 6.24 -11.04 -11.47
N VAL A 108 6.45 -10.25 -10.43
CA VAL A 108 7.65 -9.42 -10.22
C VAL A 108 8.21 -9.67 -8.82
N GLU A 109 9.51 -9.39 -8.64
CA GLU A 109 10.19 -9.63 -7.37
C GLU A 109 10.58 -8.30 -6.70
N LEU A 110 10.09 -8.06 -5.48
CA LEU A 110 10.41 -6.90 -4.67
C LEU A 110 11.30 -7.29 -3.50
N LYS A 111 12.62 -7.25 -3.72
CA LYS A 111 13.64 -7.78 -2.78
C LYS A 111 14.03 -6.81 -1.66
N ARG A 112 13.55 -5.57 -1.70
CA ARG A 112 14.02 -4.51 -0.81
C ARG A 112 12.85 -3.87 -0.06
N ALA A 113 12.99 -3.76 1.25
CA ALA A 113 12.08 -2.97 2.07
C ALA A 113 12.08 -1.49 1.66
N GLY A 114 10.93 -0.85 1.79
CA GLY A 114 10.71 0.55 1.45
C GLY A 114 9.47 0.77 0.60
N THR A 115 9.23 2.03 0.26
CA THR A 115 8.07 2.45 -0.53
C THR A 115 8.33 2.24 -2.02
N VAL A 116 7.40 1.54 -2.67
CA VAL A 116 7.30 1.40 -4.12
C VAL A 116 6.09 2.20 -4.58
N ARG A 117 6.34 3.34 -5.23
CA ARG A 117 5.29 4.09 -5.93
C ARG A 117 5.02 3.42 -7.26
N VAL A 118 3.76 3.29 -7.65
CA VAL A 118 3.35 2.61 -8.88
C VAL A 118 2.52 3.55 -9.73
N ASP A 119 2.95 3.73 -10.98
CA ASP A 119 2.24 4.55 -11.96
C ASP A 119 1.76 3.70 -13.13
N CYS A 120 0.75 4.20 -13.84
CA CYS A 120 0.50 3.79 -15.22
C CYS A 120 0.98 4.84 -16.20
N ASP A 121 2.04 4.56 -16.95
CA ASP A 121 2.57 5.48 -17.96
C ASP A 121 1.57 5.70 -19.11
N ALA A 122 0.66 4.74 -19.35
CA ALA A 122 -0.38 4.85 -20.38
C ALA A 122 -1.58 5.70 -19.91
N HIS A 123 -1.95 5.59 -18.63
CA HIS A 123 -3.09 6.24 -17.99
C HIS A 123 -2.61 7.03 -16.78
N GLY A 124 -2.00 8.21 -17.02
CA GLY A 124 -1.27 8.99 -16.02
C GLY A 124 -2.07 9.54 -14.83
N TRP A 125 -3.34 9.15 -14.67
CA TRP A 125 -4.13 9.37 -13.46
C TRP A 125 -4.11 8.19 -12.50
N MET A 126 -3.57 7.03 -12.91
CA MET A 126 -3.46 5.85 -12.06
C MET A 126 -2.20 5.93 -11.24
N GLU A 127 -2.38 5.92 -9.92
CA GLU A 127 -1.31 5.89 -8.94
C GLU A 127 -1.63 4.85 -7.85
N GLY A 128 -0.60 4.14 -7.42
CA GLY A 128 -0.69 3.11 -6.38
C GLY A 128 0.58 3.08 -5.54
N TRP A 129 0.49 2.47 -4.35
CA TRP A 129 1.56 2.49 -3.36
C TRP A 129 1.71 1.14 -2.67
N ILE A 130 2.91 0.60 -2.72
CA ILE A 130 3.26 -0.65 -2.05
C ILE A 130 4.34 -0.35 -1.03
N TYR A 131 4.10 -0.68 0.23
CA TYR A 131 5.11 -0.61 1.28
C TYR A 131 5.66 -2.00 1.52
N VAL A 132 6.89 -2.23 1.06
CA VAL A 132 7.59 -3.49 1.29
C VAL A 132 8.19 -3.44 2.69
N VAL A 133 7.76 -4.33 3.56
CA VAL A 133 8.15 -4.37 4.99
C VAL A 133 9.22 -5.44 5.25
N ASP A 134 10.02 -5.23 6.31
CA ASP A 134 11.11 -6.12 6.72
C ASP A 134 10.81 -6.94 7.98
N ASN A 135 9.65 -6.73 8.61
CA ASN A 135 9.20 -7.47 9.77
C ASN A 135 7.66 -7.66 9.75
N PRO A 136 7.10 -8.66 10.47
CA PRO A 136 5.69 -9.02 10.38
C PRO A 136 4.75 -8.13 11.23
N TYR A 137 5.22 -6.99 11.71
CA TYR A 137 4.46 -6.08 12.58
C TYR A 137 3.98 -4.85 11.82
N TYR A 138 3.01 -5.06 10.94
CA TYR A 138 2.44 -4.01 10.11
C TYR A 138 0.95 -4.18 9.90
N ALA A 139 0.28 -3.10 9.49
CA ALA A 139 -1.14 -3.06 9.18
C ALA A 139 -1.45 -1.89 8.22
N VAL A 140 -2.55 -2.00 7.49
CA VAL A 140 -3.16 -0.88 6.77
C VAL A 140 -4.43 -0.48 7.50
N THR A 141 -4.66 0.83 7.69
CA THR A 141 -5.88 1.30 8.36
C THR A 141 -7.13 1.02 7.53
N GLY A 142 -8.19 0.59 8.21
CA GLY A 142 -9.50 0.36 7.59
C GLY A 142 -10.31 1.65 7.38
N ALA A 143 -11.57 1.48 6.96
CA ALA A 143 -12.55 2.56 6.74
C ALA A 143 -12.82 3.44 7.97
N ASP A 144 -12.58 2.91 9.17
CA ASP A 144 -12.71 3.60 10.44
C ASP A 144 -11.37 4.17 10.95
N GLY A 145 -10.31 4.12 10.13
CA GLY A 145 -8.97 4.59 10.46
C GLY A 145 -8.25 3.75 11.50
N LYS A 146 -8.81 2.61 11.92
CA LYS A 146 -8.22 1.76 12.94
C LYS A 146 -7.30 0.70 12.33
N PHE A 147 -6.36 0.27 13.15
CA PHE A 147 -5.44 -0.83 12.84
C PHE A 147 -5.21 -1.66 14.11
N SER A 148 -4.69 -2.88 13.94
CA SER A 148 -4.26 -3.73 15.04
C SER A 148 -3.01 -4.49 14.62
N ILE A 149 -2.03 -4.56 15.52
CA ILE A 149 -0.81 -5.35 15.34
C ILE A 149 -0.70 -6.25 16.57
N THR A 150 -0.81 -7.56 16.37
CA THR A 150 -0.85 -8.55 17.45
C THR A 150 0.49 -9.24 17.67
N ASP A 151 0.61 -9.89 18.83
CA ASP A 151 1.75 -10.75 19.20
C ASP A 151 3.09 -10.00 19.16
N VAL A 152 3.04 -8.72 19.53
CA VAL A 152 4.22 -7.87 19.75
C VAL A 152 4.81 -8.23 21.11
N PRO A 153 6.09 -8.62 21.21
CA PRO A 153 6.73 -8.87 22.48
C PRO A 153 6.72 -7.62 23.37
N PRO A 154 6.81 -7.77 24.70
CA PRO A 154 7.00 -6.62 25.58
C PRO A 154 8.31 -5.89 25.26
N GLY A 155 8.27 -4.57 25.22
CA GLY A 155 9.44 -3.76 24.87
C GLY A 155 9.11 -2.32 24.48
N ASP A 156 10.14 -1.55 24.19
CA ASP A 156 10.04 -0.20 23.65
C ASP A 156 10.29 -0.22 22.14
N TYR A 157 9.33 0.29 21.38
CA TYR A 157 9.33 0.26 19.93
C TYR A 157 9.16 1.66 19.33
N LYS A 158 9.52 1.78 18.06
CA LYS A 158 9.09 2.90 17.22
C LYS A 158 8.02 2.41 16.27
N LEU A 159 6.90 3.11 16.26
CA LEU A 159 5.84 2.92 15.29
C LEU A 159 5.92 4.03 14.25
N VAL A 160 5.88 3.65 12.98
CA VAL A 160 5.82 4.56 11.84
C VAL A 160 4.45 4.41 11.18
N ALA A 161 3.73 5.52 11.05
CA ALA A 161 2.54 5.62 10.22
C ALA A 161 2.82 6.53 9.02
N ILE A 162 2.44 6.09 7.83
CA ILE A 162 2.63 6.82 6.59
C ILE A 162 1.42 6.64 5.68
N HIS A 163 0.98 7.73 5.07
CA HIS A 163 0.02 7.70 3.98
C HIS A 163 0.70 8.31 2.74
N PRO A 164 0.41 7.84 1.51
CA PRO A 164 1.07 8.32 0.30
C PRO A 164 1.22 9.83 0.12
N PHE A 165 0.21 10.57 0.60
CA PHE A 165 0.13 12.03 0.48
C PHE A 165 0.39 12.76 1.81
N THR A 166 0.98 12.07 2.77
CA THR A 166 1.46 12.64 4.04
C THR A 166 2.92 12.25 4.24
N GLY A 167 3.63 13.01 5.08
CA GLY A 167 4.93 12.54 5.57
C GLY A 167 4.76 11.35 6.53
N PRO A 168 5.82 10.56 6.77
CA PRO A 168 5.83 9.60 7.86
C PRO A 168 5.72 10.33 9.21
N ILE A 169 4.95 9.75 10.13
CA ILE A 169 4.91 10.14 11.54
C ILE A 169 5.50 9.00 12.36
N GLU A 170 6.49 9.32 13.19
CA GLU A 170 7.09 8.38 14.13
C GLU A 170 6.55 8.61 15.54
N GLN A 171 6.23 7.53 16.25
CA GLN A 171 5.77 7.58 17.63
C GLN A 171 6.43 6.46 18.44
N SER A 172 6.95 6.79 19.62
CA SER A 172 7.44 5.78 20.57
C SER A 172 6.26 5.04 21.21
N VAL A 173 6.34 3.72 21.27
CA VAL A 173 5.30 2.85 21.81
C VAL A 173 5.93 1.86 22.77
N LYS A 174 5.44 1.81 24.00
CA LYS A 174 5.82 0.80 24.99
C LYS A 174 4.76 -0.28 25.02
N VAL A 175 5.16 -1.52 24.75
CA VAL A 175 4.30 -2.70 24.85
C VAL A 175 4.58 -3.38 26.18
N GLU A 176 3.53 -3.52 27.00
CA GLU A 176 3.57 -4.25 28.26
C GLU A 176 3.08 -5.69 28.07
N GLU A 177 3.59 -6.61 28.89
CA GLU A 177 3.20 -8.01 28.84
C GLU A 177 1.69 -8.20 29.09
N ASN A 178 1.03 -8.97 28.23
CA ASN A 178 -0.40 -9.31 28.30
C ASN A 178 -1.35 -8.10 28.40
N LYS A 179 -0.94 -6.93 27.92
CA LYS A 179 -1.73 -5.70 27.98
C LYS A 179 -1.79 -5.01 26.62
N ALA A 180 -3.01 -4.74 26.18
CA ALA A 180 -3.24 -3.97 24.96
C ALA A 180 -2.71 -2.54 25.13
N THR A 181 -1.94 -2.08 24.15
CA THR A 181 -1.47 -0.70 24.07
C THR A 181 -2.32 0.03 23.04
N SER A 182 -3.00 1.10 23.47
CA SER A 182 -3.80 1.96 22.61
C SER A 182 -3.09 3.29 22.40
N LEU A 183 -3.10 3.79 21.17
CA LEU A 183 -2.55 5.08 20.82
C LEU A 183 -3.33 5.69 19.65
N THR A 184 -3.23 7.01 19.51
CA THR A 184 -3.78 7.78 18.39
C THR A 184 -2.63 8.44 17.65
N ILE A 185 -2.68 8.41 16.32
CA ILE A 185 -1.69 9.02 15.44
C ILE A 185 -2.39 10.03 14.56
N GLU A 186 -1.94 11.27 14.59
CA GLU A 186 -2.43 12.33 13.72
C GLU A 186 -1.49 12.50 12.53
N LEU A 187 -1.97 12.15 11.34
CA LEU A 187 -1.23 12.41 10.11
C LEU A 187 -1.34 13.88 9.72
N LYS A 188 -0.20 14.52 9.44
CA LYS A 188 -0.14 15.93 9.04
C LYS A 188 0.09 16.03 7.54
N LYS A 189 -0.67 16.92 6.90
CA LYS A 189 -0.53 17.29 5.49
C LYS A 189 -0.18 18.76 5.36
#